data_AF-A0A1I5TA09-F1
#
_entry.id   AF-A0A1I5TA09-F1
#
_cell.length_a   1.000
_cell.length_b   1.000
_cell.length_c   1.000
_cell.angle_alpha   90.00
_cell.angle_beta   90.00
_cell.angle_gamma   90.00
#
_symmetry.space_group_name_H-M   'P 1'
#
loop_
_entity.id
_entity.type
_entity.pdbx_description
1 polymer ?
#
loop_
_entity_poly.entity_id
_entity_poly.type
_entity_poly.pdbx_seq_one_letter_code
_entity_poly.pdbx_strand_id
1 'polypeptide(L)'
;MSASQKLFLMVDEPHSYAQLVSGPDAFAAVEGHYTTLDAWCSPSPDADISEEFLLFLYEVPAHLADDLSERFEDLDGDELANQVSVFTRENPSVAPVEVNVTYTAVEGAKASKLPAFPDLFSGRRED
;
A
#
# COMPACT_ATOMS: atom_id res chain seq x y z
N MET A 1 3.42 25.45 -2.26
CA MET A 1 4.45 24.64 -1.61
C MET A 1 4.27 23.24 -2.16
N SER A 2 5.17 22.75 -3.01
CA SER A 2 5.12 21.32 -3.40
C SER A 2 5.40 20.53 -2.13
N ALA A 3 4.44 19.71 -1.70
CA ALA A 3 4.71 18.69 -0.71
C ALA A 3 5.89 17.87 -1.21
N SER A 4 6.95 17.74 -0.39
CA SER A 4 8.10 16.90 -0.74
C SER A 4 7.58 15.50 -1.05
N GLN A 5 7.82 15.01 -2.26
CA GLN A 5 7.47 13.64 -2.59
C GLN A 5 8.30 12.70 -1.73
N LYS A 6 7.63 11.71 -1.16
CA LYS A 6 8.19 10.62 -0.40
C LYS A 6 8.09 9.34 -1.23
N LEU A 7 9.03 8.44 -1.01
CA LEU A 7 9.02 7.11 -1.61
C LEU A 7 8.48 6.13 -0.57
N PHE A 8 7.62 5.21 -1.01
CA PHE A 8 7.06 4.18 -0.17
C PHE A 8 7.25 2.83 -0.86
N LEU A 9 7.64 1.83 -0.10
CA LEU A 9 7.53 0.43 -0.50
C LEU A 9 6.12 -0.02 -0.13
N MET A 10 5.27 -0.16 -1.14
CA MET A 10 3.89 -0.65 -1.01
C MET A 10 3.90 -2.16 -1.14
N VAL A 11 3.26 -2.85 -0.21
CA VAL A 11 3.20 -4.32 -0.19
C VAL A 11 1.77 -4.77 0.17
N ASP A 12 1.26 -5.79 -0.50
CA ASP A 12 -0.02 -6.43 -0.15
C ASP A 12 0.16 -7.45 0.99
N GLU A 13 -0.93 -7.90 1.60
CA GLU A 13 -0.94 -9.16 2.35
C GLU A 13 -1.46 -10.26 1.41
N PRO A 14 -0.68 -11.31 1.09
CA PRO A 14 0.40 -11.93 1.88
C PRO A 14 1.85 -11.63 1.42
N HIS A 15 2.15 -10.43 0.92
CA HIS A 15 3.42 -10.02 0.29
C HIS A 15 3.66 -10.71 -1.06
N SER A 16 2.59 -10.93 -1.84
CA SER A 16 2.70 -11.48 -3.19
C SER A 16 3.07 -10.41 -4.22
N TYR A 17 2.93 -9.14 -3.86
CA TYR A 17 3.13 -7.97 -4.68
C TYR A 17 3.78 -6.86 -3.87
N ALA A 18 4.85 -6.29 -4.41
CA ALA A 18 5.44 -5.08 -3.87
C ALA A 18 5.82 -4.13 -4.99
N GLN A 19 5.67 -2.84 -4.71
CA GLN A 19 5.96 -1.80 -5.67
C GLN A 19 6.48 -0.58 -4.94
N LEU A 20 7.51 0.04 -5.51
CA LEU A 20 7.93 1.38 -5.10
C LEU A 20 6.95 2.39 -5.69
N VAL A 21 6.29 3.14 -4.80
CA VAL A 21 5.31 4.17 -5.14
C VAL A 21 5.73 5.50 -4.52
N SER A 22 5.45 6.60 -5.22
CA SER A 22 5.82 7.94 -4.76
C SER A 22 4.59 8.80 -4.53
N GLY A 23 4.57 9.53 -3.43
CA GLY A 23 3.48 10.46 -3.12
C GLY A 23 3.84 11.43 -2.00
N PRO A 24 3.05 12.50 -1.80
CA PRO A 24 3.23 13.40 -0.65
C PRO A 24 2.97 12.70 0.70
N ASP A 25 2.16 11.64 0.69
CA ASP A 25 1.82 10.77 1.81
C ASP A 25 1.44 9.38 1.29
N ALA A 26 1.29 8.41 2.21
CA ALA A 26 1.00 7.03 1.87
C ALA A 26 -0.32 6.86 1.08
N PHE A 27 -1.36 7.62 1.43
CA PHE A 27 -2.67 7.52 0.76
C PHE A 27 -2.57 8.03 -0.67
N ALA A 28 -2.00 9.21 -0.86
CA ALA A 28 -1.80 9.78 -2.18
C ALA A 28 -0.86 8.95 -3.06
N ALA A 29 0.13 8.27 -2.47
CA ALA A 29 1.01 7.36 -3.21
C ALA A 29 0.26 6.14 -3.76
N VAL A 30 -0.63 5.54 -2.95
CA VAL A 30 -1.51 4.44 -3.38
C VAL A 30 -2.47 4.90 -4.46
N GLU A 31 -3.22 5.98 -4.21
CA GLU A 31 -4.20 6.49 -5.19
C GLU A 31 -3.54 6.84 -6.53
N GLY A 32 -2.35 7.45 -6.49
CA GLY A 32 -1.58 7.77 -7.70
C GLY A 32 -1.09 6.53 -8.45
N HIS A 33 -0.66 5.49 -7.73
CA HIS A 33 -0.25 4.23 -8.32
C HIS A 33 -1.42 3.55 -9.04
N TYR A 34 -2.58 3.39 -8.39
CA TYR A 34 -3.75 2.78 -9.00
C TYR A 34 -4.35 3.64 -10.12
N THR A 35 -4.29 4.97 -10.02
CA THR A 35 -4.66 5.86 -11.14
C THR A 35 -3.80 5.60 -12.38
N THR A 36 -2.50 5.30 -12.17
CA THR A 36 -1.59 4.96 -13.27
C THR A 36 -1.93 3.58 -13.85
N LEU A 37 -2.22 2.60 -12.99
CA LEU A 37 -2.69 1.27 -13.43
C LEU A 37 -4.00 1.37 -14.21
N ASP A 38 -4.97 2.15 -13.74
CA ASP A 38 -6.25 2.38 -14.40
C ASP A 38 -6.10 3.07 -15.76
N ALA A 39 -5.05 3.88 -15.95
CA ALA A 39 -4.75 4.46 -17.25
C ALA A 39 -4.14 3.45 -18.23
N TRP A 40 -3.49 2.40 -17.72
CA TRP A 40 -2.83 1.36 -18.52
C TRP A 40 -3.78 0.20 -18.83
N CYS A 41 -4.63 -0.16 -17.87
CA CYS A 41 -5.70 -1.12 -18.03
C CYS A 41 -6.90 -0.42 -18.69
N SER A 42 -7.49 -1.04 -19.72
CA SER A 42 -8.81 -0.55 -20.15
C SER A 42 -9.78 -0.69 -18.98
N PRO A 43 -10.65 0.30 -18.71
CA PRO A 43 -11.60 0.19 -17.62
C PRO A 43 -12.37 -1.11 -17.79
N SER A 44 -12.39 -1.93 -16.74
CA SER A 44 -13.11 -3.19 -16.77
C SER A 44 -14.56 -2.90 -17.20
N PRO A 45 -15.12 -3.66 -18.16
CA PRO A 45 -16.51 -3.49 -18.59
C PRO A 45 -17.50 -3.84 -17.47
N ASP A 46 -17.01 -4.40 -16.38
CA ASP A 46 -17.75 -4.80 -15.20
C ASP A 46 -17.93 -3.57 -14.27
N ALA A 47 -19.10 -2.93 -14.38
CA ALA A 47 -19.44 -1.74 -13.62
C ALA A 47 -19.65 -2.00 -12.12
N ASP A 48 -19.65 -3.27 -11.72
CA ASP A 48 -19.93 -3.72 -10.35
C ASP A 48 -18.66 -4.12 -9.57
N ILE A 49 -17.46 -3.83 -10.08
CA ILE A 49 -16.22 -4.06 -9.32
C ILE A 49 -16.21 -3.14 -8.10
N SER A 50 -16.17 -3.77 -6.92
CA SER A 50 -15.99 -3.14 -5.62
C SER A 50 -15.14 -4.07 -4.77
N GLU A 51 -13.86 -3.74 -4.63
CA GLU A 51 -12.89 -4.52 -3.86
C GLU A 51 -12.36 -3.70 -2.69
N GLU A 52 -12.18 -4.34 -1.55
CA GLU A 52 -11.54 -3.77 -0.38
C GLU A 52 -10.38 -4.66 0.05
N PHE A 53 -9.19 -4.08 0.17
CA PHE A 53 -7.98 -4.80 0.55
C PHE A 53 -7.03 -3.90 1.34
N LEU A 54 -6.14 -4.55 2.10
CA LEU A 54 -5.16 -3.89 2.95
C LEU A 54 -3.80 -3.84 2.25
N LEU A 55 -3.16 -2.68 2.33
CA LEU A 55 -1.77 -2.48 1.91
C LEU A 55 -0.93 -1.96 3.07
N PHE A 56 0.34 -2.37 3.09
CA PHE A 56 1.35 -1.89 4.01
C PHE A 56 2.34 -1.02 3.23
N LEU A 57 2.47 0.24 3.66
CA LEU A 57 3.39 1.19 3.05
C LEU A 57 4.52 1.53 4.01
N TYR A 58 5.74 1.17 3.62
CA TYR A 58 6.95 1.50 4.36
C TYR A 58 7.55 2.78 3.79
N GLU A 59 7.60 3.87 4.57
CA GLU A 59 8.22 5.12 4.14
C GLU A 59 9.73 4.93 3.99
N VAL A 60 10.21 4.97 2.75
CA VAL A 60 11.61 4.73 2.40
C VAL A 60 12.41 6.01 2.62
N PRO A 61 13.44 5.99 3.49
CA PRO A 61 14.35 7.11 3.63
C PRO A 61 15.06 7.40 2.30
N ALA A 62 15.22 8.68 1.94
CA ALA A 62 15.82 9.07 0.66
C ALA A 62 17.22 8.50 0.41
N HIS A 63 17.99 8.16 1.45
CA HIS A 63 19.32 7.55 1.31
C HIS A 63 19.29 6.05 0.96
N LEU A 64 18.12 5.41 1.07
CA LEU A 64 17.90 4.00 0.71
C LEU A 64 17.10 3.85 -0.59
N ALA A 65 16.64 4.96 -1.17
CA ALA A 65 15.75 4.94 -2.34
C ALA A 65 16.37 4.23 -3.55
N ASP A 66 17.62 4.52 -3.88
CA ASP A 66 18.34 3.86 -4.98
C ASP A 66 18.58 2.37 -4.70
N ASP A 67 18.99 2.01 -3.49
CA ASP A 67 19.26 0.63 -3.08
C ASP A 67 18.01 -0.25 -3.19
N LEU A 68 16.85 0.29 -2.80
CA LEU A 68 15.59 -0.45 -2.88
C LEU A 68 15.09 -0.67 -4.30
N SER A 69 15.36 0.27 -5.21
CA SER A 69 14.94 0.10 -6.60
C SER A 69 15.59 -1.11 -7.22
N GLU A 70 16.90 -1.30 -7.01
CA GLU A 70 17.62 -2.49 -7.50
C GLU A 70 17.23 -3.75 -6.72
N ARG A 71 16.97 -3.61 -5.42
CA ARG A 71 16.68 -4.75 -4.54
C ARG A 71 15.32 -5.39 -4.80
N PHE A 72 14.31 -4.60 -5.20
CA PHE A 72 12.95 -5.09 -5.45
C PHE A 72 12.64 -5.24 -6.95
N GLU A 73 13.60 -4.99 -7.83
CA GLU A 73 13.46 -5.24 -9.26
C GLU A 73 13.37 -6.77 -9.51
N ASP A 74 12.40 -7.18 -10.33
CA ASP A 74 12.17 -8.58 -10.73
C ASP A 74 11.94 -9.60 -9.60
N LEU A 75 11.57 -9.15 -8.39
CA LEU A 75 11.20 -10.04 -7.30
C LEU A 75 9.72 -10.42 -7.33
N ASP A 76 9.42 -11.71 -7.13
CA ASP A 76 8.07 -12.23 -7.00
C ASP A 76 7.91 -13.23 -5.84
N GLY A 77 6.66 -13.39 -5.39
CA GLY A 77 6.25 -14.42 -4.43
C GLY A 77 7.08 -14.49 -3.15
N ASP A 78 7.62 -15.68 -2.85
CA ASP A 78 8.38 -15.95 -1.62
C ASP A 78 9.68 -15.13 -1.52
N GLU A 79 10.34 -14.82 -2.64
CA GLU A 79 11.59 -14.05 -2.63
C GLU A 79 11.32 -12.59 -2.25
N LEU A 80 10.24 -12.04 -2.78
CA LEU A 80 9.75 -10.73 -2.42
C LEU A 80 9.42 -10.64 -0.92
N ALA A 81 8.60 -11.58 -0.42
CA ALA A 81 8.21 -11.61 1.00
C ALA A 81 9.44 -11.69 1.94
N ASN A 82 10.46 -12.46 1.54
CA ASN A 82 11.71 -12.55 2.27
C ASN A 82 12.48 -11.22 2.24
N GLN A 83 12.58 -10.57 1.09
CA GLN A 83 13.31 -9.29 0.97
C GLN A 83 12.64 -8.15 1.74
N VAL A 84 11.30 -8.07 1.74
CA VAL A 84 10.55 -7.14 2.62
C VAL A 84 10.85 -7.42 4.09
N SER A 85 10.89 -8.71 4.49
CA SER A 85 11.21 -9.11 5.86
C SER A 85 12.65 -8.76 6.25
N VAL A 86 13.62 -8.91 5.35
CA VAL A 86 15.01 -8.51 5.60
C VAL A 86 15.11 -6.98 5.68
N PHE A 87 14.50 -6.25 4.74
CA PHE A 87 14.51 -4.78 4.73
C PHE A 87 13.96 -4.18 6.03
N THR A 88 12.80 -4.67 6.49
CA THR A 88 12.17 -4.20 7.74
C THR A 88 13.00 -4.53 8.98
N ARG A 89 13.73 -5.65 8.96
CA ARG A 89 14.66 -6.03 10.03
C ARG A 89 15.93 -5.17 10.05
N GLU A 90 16.48 -4.84 8.89
CA GLU A 90 17.64 -3.96 8.75
C GLU A 90 17.29 -2.50 9.09
N ASN A 91 16.02 -2.12 8.87
CA ASN A 91 15.53 -0.75 9.05
C ASN A 91 14.37 -0.69 10.07
N PRO A 92 14.62 -0.98 11.36
CA PRO A 92 13.56 -1.02 12.38
C PRO A 92 12.91 0.35 12.65
N SER A 93 13.51 1.44 12.17
CA SER A 93 12.92 2.79 12.23
C SER A 93 11.83 3.01 11.18
N VAL A 94 11.72 2.14 10.17
CA VAL A 94 10.71 2.22 9.13
C VAL A 94 9.49 1.42 9.58
N ALA A 95 8.50 2.11 10.14
CA ALA A 95 7.23 1.51 10.53
C ALA A 95 6.29 1.42 9.31
N PRO A 96 5.50 0.32 9.18
CA PRO A 96 4.47 0.24 8.15
C PRO A 96 3.34 1.23 8.46
N VAL A 97 2.86 1.89 7.41
CA VAL A 97 1.59 2.60 7.39
C VAL A 97 0.55 1.66 6.79
N GLU A 98 -0.39 1.22 7.62
CA GLU A 98 -1.50 0.39 7.17
C GLU A 98 -2.54 1.26 6.45
N VAL A 99 -2.84 0.90 5.21
CA VAL A 99 -3.73 1.65 4.32
C VAL A 99 -4.80 0.72 3.79
N ASN A 100 -6.06 1.01 4.13
CA ASN A 100 -7.21 0.35 3.54
C ASN A 100 -7.50 0.97 2.17
N VAL A 101 -7.62 0.14 1.15
CA VAL A 101 -7.92 0.57 -0.20
C VAL A 101 -9.29 0.06 -0.59
N THR A 102 -10.18 0.98 -0.95
CA THR A 102 -11.45 0.67 -1.60
C THR A 102 -11.30 0.98 -3.07
N TYR A 103 -11.33 -0.04 -3.92
CA TYR A 103 -11.25 0.10 -5.36
C TYR A 103 -12.64 -0.09 -5.99
N THR A 104 -13.05 0.87 -6.82
CA THR A 104 -14.31 0.77 -7.59
C THR A 104 -14.08 1.10 -9.05
N ALA A 105 -14.89 0.53 -9.95
CA ALA A 105 -14.81 0.82 -11.38
C ALA A 105 -15.09 2.30 -11.75
N VAL A 106 -15.77 3.05 -10.88
CA VAL A 106 -16.19 4.44 -11.15
C VAL A 106 -15.24 5.46 -10.54
N GLU A 107 -14.77 5.21 -9.31
CA GLU A 107 -13.93 6.16 -8.56
C GLU A 107 -12.45 5.78 -8.53
N GLY A 108 -12.10 4.58 -8.99
CA GLY A 108 -10.75 4.01 -8.88
C GLY A 108 -10.42 3.62 -7.44
N ALA A 109 -9.12 3.58 -7.11
CA ALA A 109 -8.66 3.34 -5.75
C ALA A 109 -8.85 4.57 -4.85
N LYS A 110 -9.44 4.36 -3.68
CA LYS A 110 -9.47 5.30 -2.57
C LYS A 110 -8.72 4.74 -1.39
N ALA A 111 -7.68 5.45 -0.98
CA ALA A 111 -6.84 5.06 0.13
C ALA A 111 -7.32 5.75 1.40
N SER A 112 -7.55 4.96 2.44
CA SER A 112 -8.06 5.42 3.72
C SER A 112 -7.34 4.75 4.87
N LYS A 113 -7.36 5.38 6.04
CA LYS A 113 -6.90 4.70 7.26
C LYS A 113 -7.90 3.58 7.55
N LEU A 114 -7.39 2.40 7.94
CA LEU A 114 -8.22 1.33 8.47
C LEU A 114 -9.23 1.92 9.48
N PRO A 115 -10.54 1.72 9.30
CA PRO A 115 -11.48 2.03 10.35
C PRO A 115 -11.01 1.22 11.57
N ALA A 116 -10.80 1.90 12.70
CA ALA A 116 -10.69 1.18 13.97
C ALA A 116 -11.93 0.30 14.03
N PHE A 117 -11.76 -1.02 13.94
CA PHE A 117 -12.88 -1.94 14.01
C PHE A 117 -13.72 -1.51 15.21
N PRO A 118 -15.01 -1.16 15.03
CA PRO A 118 -15.86 -0.97 16.17
C PRO A 118 -15.81 -2.30 16.91
N ASP A 119 -15.22 -2.26 18.09
CA ASP A 119 -14.98 -3.43 18.92
C ASP A 119 -16.34 -4.13 19.10
N LEU A 120 -16.57 -5.21 18.33
CA LEU A 120 -17.86 -5.92 18.26
C LEU A 120 -18.23 -6.56 19.62
N PHE A 121 -17.34 -6.48 20.60
CA PHE A 121 -17.49 -6.95 21.97
C PHE A 121 -17.77 -5.83 22.98
N SER A 122 -17.79 -4.56 22.57
CA SER A 122 -18.17 -3.43 23.44
C SER A 122 -19.66 -3.37 23.79
N GLY A 123 -20.48 -4.25 23.21
CA GLY A 123 -21.95 -4.24 23.30
C GLY A 123 -22.60 -5.27 24.24
N ARG A 124 -21.84 -5.99 25.09
CA ARG A 124 -22.43 -6.85 26.14
C ARG A 124 -21.95 -6.41 27.52
N ARG A 125 -22.49 -5.29 28.01
CA ARG A 125 -22.70 -5.15 29.45
C ARG A 125 -24.12 -5.63 29.73
N GLU A 126 -24.17 -6.76 30.42
CA GLU A 126 -25.33 -7.33 31.08
C GLU A 126 -26.07 -6.26 31.90
N ASP A 127 -27.38 -6.20 31.74
CA ASP A 127 -28.33 -5.80 32.78
C ASP A 127 -29.28 -6.97 33.01
#